data_AF-A0A5N6V167-F1
#
_entry.id   AF-A0A5N6V167-F1
#
_cell.length_a   1.000
_cell.length_b   1.000
_cell.length_c   1.000
_cell.angle_alpha   90.00
_cell.angle_beta   90.00
_cell.angle_gamma   90.00
#
_symmetry.space_group_name_H-M   'P 1'
#
loop_
_entity.id
_entity.type
_entity.pdbx_description
1 polymer ?
#
loop_
_entity_poly.entity_id
_entity_poly.type
_entity_poly.pdbx_seq_one_letter_code
_entity_poly.pdbx_strand_id
1 'polypeptide(L)'
;MVEKTDYFRILVATCVDGIYEDLDTVLLKSPAQWITPQDILPWTDLETSGRSPQHETIQYRYLENLAHQLQAIANRYGGLQTSAARTELQALDPLTLTGPEAVTYAVKEWLNVSAGLRWNALTGLQDGGKAKLVDDVLILPITSFSPGRGKYGNMGSKPITDPTALVHHRGQGSWKKFNPVAEVGKICRTVFGLCEGWSKMQSST
;
A
#
# COMPACT_ATOMS: atom_id res chain seq x y z
N MET A 1 -0.27 -7.74 -16.95
CA MET A 1 -1.73 -7.40 -16.87
C MET A 1 -2.05 -6.80 -15.52
N VAL A 2 -1.49 -7.36 -14.44
CA VAL A 2 -1.61 -6.84 -13.07
C VAL A 2 -1.05 -5.42 -12.95
N GLU A 3 0.11 -5.15 -13.57
CA GLU A 3 0.78 -3.84 -13.51
C GLU A 3 -0.09 -2.73 -14.11
N LYS A 4 -0.78 -3.05 -15.22
CA LYS A 4 -1.67 -2.11 -15.91
C LYS A 4 -2.88 -1.77 -15.06
N THR A 5 -3.41 -2.73 -14.32
CA THR A 5 -4.55 -2.52 -13.41
C THR A 5 -4.13 -1.71 -12.18
N ASP A 6 -2.91 -1.94 -11.67
CA ASP A 6 -2.32 -1.18 -10.56
C ASP A 6 -2.11 0.29 -10.90
N TYR A 7 -1.61 0.58 -12.10
CA TYR A 7 -1.51 1.95 -12.57
C TYR A 7 -2.88 2.58 -12.83
N PHE A 8 -3.79 1.82 -13.46
CA PHE A 8 -5.14 2.30 -13.79
C PHE A 8 -5.94 2.72 -12.56
N ARG A 9 -5.91 1.94 -11.47
CA ARG A 9 -6.66 2.30 -10.24
C ARG A 9 -6.18 3.61 -9.63
N ILE A 10 -4.86 3.87 -9.64
CA ILE A 10 -4.30 5.13 -9.15
C ILE A 10 -4.70 6.28 -10.07
N LEU A 11 -4.60 6.11 -11.39
CA LEU A 11 -4.95 7.15 -12.35
C LEU A 11 -6.44 7.52 -12.30
N VAL A 12 -7.34 6.54 -12.15
CA VAL A 12 -8.77 6.81 -11.96
C VAL A 12 -9.00 7.59 -10.67
N ALA A 13 -8.40 7.18 -9.56
CA ALA A 13 -8.52 7.89 -8.29
C ALA A 13 -7.98 9.33 -8.37
N THR A 14 -6.95 9.58 -9.19
CA THR A 14 -6.38 10.92 -9.41
C THR A 14 -7.21 11.79 -10.35
N CYS A 15 -7.86 11.21 -11.36
CA CYS A 15 -8.56 12.00 -12.39
C CYS A 15 -10.07 12.15 -12.17
N VAL A 16 -10.69 11.22 -11.45
CA VAL A 16 -12.16 11.12 -11.31
C VAL A 16 -12.60 11.32 -9.86
N ASP A 17 -11.66 11.33 -8.91
CA ASP A 17 -11.90 11.26 -7.48
C ASP A 17 -12.72 10.02 -7.07
N GLY A 18 -13.06 9.92 -5.78
CA GLY A 18 -13.89 8.85 -5.23
C GLY A 18 -13.11 7.70 -4.60
N ILE A 19 -13.77 6.55 -4.45
CA ILE A 19 -13.26 5.37 -3.75
C ILE A 19 -13.14 4.22 -4.74
N TYR A 20 -11.96 3.63 -4.82
CA TYR A 20 -11.71 2.38 -5.54
C TYR A 20 -11.65 1.22 -4.55
N GLU A 21 -12.37 0.13 -4.82
CA GLU A 21 -12.34 -1.11 -4.05
C GLU A 21 -12.39 -2.32 -4.98
N ASP A 22 -11.82 -3.44 -4.52
CA ASP A 22 -11.89 -4.72 -5.24
C ASP A 22 -13.35 -5.26 -5.23
N LEU A 23 -13.74 -5.98 -6.28
CA LEU A 23 -15.12 -6.42 -6.51
C LEU A 23 -15.67 -7.40 -5.46
N ASP A 24 -14.81 -8.09 -4.73
CA ASP A 24 -15.17 -9.02 -3.65
C ASP A 24 -15.21 -8.35 -2.27
N THR A 25 -15.15 -7.03 -2.23
CA THR A 25 -15.29 -6.21 -1.02
C THR A 25 -16.77 -6.03 -0.66
N VAL A 26 -17.09 -6.28 0.60
CA VAL A 26 -18.43 -6.04 1.16
C VAL A 26 -18.40 -4.81 2.06
N LEU A 27 -19.33 -3.89 1.84
CA LEU A 27 -19.55 -2.75 2.73
C LEU A 27 -20.18 -3.23 4.04
N LEU A 28 -19.50 -3.03 5.17
CA LEU A 28 -20.07 -3.21 6.50
C LEU A 28 -20.82 -1.95 6.96
N LYS A 29 -20.39 -0.79 6.45
CA LYS A 29 -21.02 0.51 6.68
C LYS A 29 -21.10 1.31 5.39
N SER A 30 -22.09 2.19 5.31
CA SER A 30 -22.22 3.15 4.21
C SER A 30 -20.99 4.08 4.16
N PRO A 31 -20.42 4.37 2.96
CA PRO A 31 -19.34 5.35 2.80
C PRO A 31 -19.63 6.71 3.43
N ALA A 32 -20.91 7.12 3.48
CA ALA A 32 -21.34 8.36 4.14
C ALA A 32 -21.12 8.37 5.67
N GLN A 33 -20.78 7.23 6.27
CA GLN A 33 -20.57 7.06 7.71
C GLN A 33 -19.11 6.67 8.05
N TRP A 34 -18.22 6.66 7.06
CA TRP A 34 -16.85 6.20 7.24
C TRP A 34 -15.98 7.16 8.04
N ILE A 35 -16.28 8.46 7.95
CA ILE A 35 -15.53 9.51 8.64
C ILE A 35 -16.43 10.09 9.73
N THR A 36 -15.93 10.07 10.96
CA THR A 36 -16.59 10.66 12.12
C THR A 36 -15.87 11.93 12.57
N PRO A 37 -16.52 12.81 13.35
CA PRO A 37 -15.86 13.99 13.93
C PRO A 37 -14.62 13.66 14.77
N GLN A 38 -14.55 12.45 15.34
CA GLN A 38 -13.39 11.99 16.11
C GLN A 38 -12.18 11.68 15.22
N ASP A 39 -12.40 11.27 13.98
CA ASP A 39 -11.33 10.87 13.05
C ASP A 39 -10.56 12.07 12.50
N ILE A 40 -11.20 13.24 12.46
CA ILE A 40 -10.61 14.49 11.97
C ILE A 40 -9.99 15.35 13.07
N LEU A 41 -9.91 14.83 14.30
CA LEU A 41 -9.21 15.52 15.37
C LEU A 41 -7.72 15.59 15.04
N PRO A 42 -7.05 16.72 15.34
CA PRO A 42 -5.61 16.83 15.15
C PRO A 42 -4.88 15.69 15.86
N TRP A 43 -4.02 15.00 15.12
CA TRP A 43 -3.15 13.99 15.67
C TRP A 43 -1.71 14.51 15.63
N THR A 44 -0.92 14.20 16.65
CA THR A 44 0.50 14.55 16.71
C THR A 44 1.27 13.34 17.21
N ASP A 45 2.33 12.96 16.51
CA ASP A 45 3.25 11.93 17.01
C ASP A 45 3.98 12.51 18.22
N LEU A 46 3.86 11.86 19.38
CA LEU A 46 4.49 12.32 20.62
C LEU A 46 6.02 12.16 20.58
N GLU A 47 6.55 11.39 19.62
CA GLU A 47 7.98 11.16 19.46
C GLU A 47 8.65 12.05 18.41
N THR A 48 7.88 12.70 17.51
CA THR A 48 8.44 13.54 16.44
C THR A 48 7.71 14.87 16.33
N SER A 49 8.46 15.97 16.49
CA SER A 49 7.98 17.35 16.36
C SER A 49 8.22 17.90 14.95
N GLY A 50 7.74 17.18 13.94
CA GLY A 50 7.84 17.59 12.54
C GLY A 50 6.74 18.57 12.14
N ARG A 51 7.11 19.75 11.63
CA ARG A 51 6.26 20.54 10.74
C ARG A 51 6.72 20.30 9.31
N SER A 52 5.80 20.27 8.35
CA SER A 52 6.17 20.33 6.95
C SER A 52 5.35 21.38 6.20
N PRO A 53 6.00 22.17 5.34
CA PRO A 53 5.37 22.89 4.26
C PRO A 53 5.67 22.19 2.92
N GLN A 54 4.67 21.54 2.30
CA GLN A 54 4.44 21.50 0.83
C GLN A 54 3.29 20.56 0.44
N HIS A 55 2.39 21.08 -0.40
CA HIS A 55 1.17 20.46 -0.95
C HIS A 55 1.45 19.38 -2.02
N GLU A 56 2.38 18.46 -1.79
CA GLU A 56 2.54 17.33 -2.72
C GLU A 56 1.61 16.19 -2.30
N THR A 57 0.78 15.67 -3.20
CA THR A 57 -0.12 14.54 -2.87
C THR A 57 0.62 13.22 -2.98
N ILE A 58 0.18 12.22 -2.20
CA ILE A 58 0.71 10.84 -2.25
C ILE A 58 0.67 10.27 -3.68
N GLN A 59 -0.35 10.63 -4.45
CA GLN A 59 -0.55 10.16 -5.82
C GLN A 59 0.53 10.72 -6.76
N TYR A 60 0.88 12.01 -6.64
CA TYR A 60 1.99 12.60 -7.40
C TYR A 60 3.32 11.93 -7.05
N ARG A 61 3.61 11.72 -5.75
CA ARG A 61 4.83 11.03 -5.32
C ARG A 61 4.93 9.62 -5.91
N TYR A 62 3.83 8.87 -5.95
CA TYR A 62 3.79 7.54 -6.57
C TYR A 62 4.13 7.60 -8.07
N LEU A 63 3.53 8.55 -8.80
CA LEU A 63 3.76 8.73 -10.24
C LEU A 63 5.21 9.18 -10.52
N GLU A 64 5.77 10.07 -9.71
CA GLU A 64 7.17 10.48 -9.80
C GLU A 64 8.12 9.30 -9.56
N ASN A 65 7.87 8.51 -8.51
CA ASN A 65 8.68 7.34 -8.20
C ASN A 65 8.68 6.33 -9.36
N LEU A 66 7.52 6.10 -9.98
CA LEU A 66 7.43 5.25 -11.18
C LEU A 66 8.18 5.88 -12.36
N ALA A 67 7.99 7.18 -12.62
CA ALA A 67 8.65 7.87 -13.71
C ALA A 67 10.18 7.86 -13.57
N HIS A 68 10.71 8.07 -12.37
CA HIS A 68 12.14 7.98 -12.07
C HIS A 68 12.70 6.58 -12.32
N GLN A 69 12.00 5.52 -11.90
CA GLN A 69 12.42 4.15 -12.18
C GLN A 69 12.46 3.86 -13.69
N LEU A 70 11.42 4.26 -14.43
CA LEU A 70 11.39 4.11 -15.89
C LEU A 70 12.50 4.92 -16.57
N GLN A 71 12.76 6.14 -16.13
CA GLN A 71 13.82 6.98 -16.66
C GLN A 71 15.21 6.39 -16.38
N ALA A 72 15.43 5.80 -15.21
CA ALA A 72 16.68 5.13 -14.89
C ALA A 72 16.96 3.95 -15.84
N ILE A 73 15.94 3.14 -16.14
CA ILE A 73 16.04 2.05 -17.11
C ILE A 73 16.28 2.60 -18.52
N ALA A 74 15.54 3.65 -18.91
CA ALA A 74 15.73 4.30 -20.20
C ALA A 74 17.16 4.81 -20.38
N ASN A 75 17.71 5.47 -19.37
CA ASN A 75 19.07 6.01 -19.39
C ASN A 75 20.14 4.90 -19.48
N ARG A 76 19.93 3.76 -18.81
CA ARG A 76 20.85 2.61 -18.87
C ARG A 76 20.97 2.01 -20.26
N TYR A 77 19.88 1.96 -21.02
CA TYR A 77 19.82 1.26 -22.31
C TYR A 77 19.63 2.16 -23.53
N GLY A 78 19.63 3.48 -23.37
CA GLY A 78 19.38 4.42 -24.47
C GLY A 78 17.91 4.44 -24.94
N GLY A 79 16.97 4.04 -24.08
CA GLY A 79 15.54 4.11 -24.30
C GLY A 79 14.78 2.84 -23.91
N LEU A 80 13.50 3.01 -23.54
CA LEU A 80 12.61 1.90 -23.14
C LEU A 80 12.22 0.97 -24.30
N GLN A 81 12.45 1.38 -25.54
CA GLN A 81 12.12 0.58 -26.72
C GLN A 81 13.16 -0.49 -27.05
N THR A 82 14.32 -0.45 -26.39
CA THR A 82 15.38 -1.44 -26.61
C THR A 82 14.98 -2.81 -26.07
N SER A 83 15.51 -3.87 -26.69
CA SER A 83 15.24 -5.25 -26.23
C SER A 83 15.70 -5.45 -24.78
N ALA A 84 16.87 -4.91 -24.42
CA ALA A 84 17.42 -5.01 -23.07
C ALA A 84 16.54 -4.31 -22.02
N ALA A 85 16.06 -3.09 -22.30
CA ALA A 85 15.12 -2.40 -21.40
C ALA A 85 13.81 -3.17 -21.22
N ARG A 86 13.27 -3.75 -22.30
CA ARG A 86 12.06 -4.59 -22.23
C ARG A 86 12.28 -5.84 -21.38
N THR A 87 13.43 -6.49 -21.52
CA THR A 87 13.78 -7.66 -20.69
C THR A 87 13.88 -7.28 -19.21
N GLU A 88 14.51 -6.16 -18.86
CA GLU A 88 14.56 -5.71 -17.47
C GLU A 88 13.17 -5.38 -16.93
N LEU A 89 12.36 -4.61 -17.69
CA LEU A 89 10.98 -4.27 -17.30
C LEU A 89 10.11 -5.51 -17.06
N GLN A 90 10.27 -6.56 -17.87
CA GLN A 90 9.55 -7.82 -17.71
C GLN A 90 10.02 -8.63 -16.49
N ALA A 91 11.24 -8.41 -16.02
CA ALA A 91 11.81 -9.09 -14.86
C ALA A 91 11.47 -8.40 -13.53
N LEU A 92 10.97 -7.16 -13.56
CA LEU A 92 10.55 -6.43 -12.36
C LEU A 92 9.32 -7.08 -11.73
N ASP A 93 9.30 -7.17 -10.39
CA ASP A 93 8.14 -7.68 -9.65
C ASP A 93 7.00 -6.64 -9.72
N PRO A 94 5.83 -6.98 -10.29
CA PRO A 94 4.67 -6.10 -10.37
C PRO A 94 4.29 -5.48 -9.03
N LEU A 95 4.46 -6.24 -7.94
CA LEU A 95 4.16 -5.79 -6.58
C LEU A 95 5.00 -4.59 -6.17
N THR A 96 6.27 -4.59 -6.59
CA THR A 96 7.27 -3.56 -6.27
C THR A 96 7.25 -2.38 -7.24
N LEU A 97 6.89 -2.62 -8.51
CA LEU A 97 6.92 -1.60 -9.54
C LEU A 97 5.67 -0.71 -9.52
N THR A 98 4.49 -1.33 -9.48
CA THR A 98 3.21 -0.61 -9.56
C THR A 98 2.23 -1.00 -8.46
N GLY A 99 2.41 -2.16 -7.85
CA GLY A 99 1.48 -2.74 -6.90
C GLY A 99 1.53 -2.14 -5.50
N PRO A 100 1.03 -2.89 -4.48
CA PRO A 100 0.81 -2.35 -3.14
C PRO A 100 2.11 -1.92 -2.44
N GLU A 101 3.26 -2.49 -2.80
CA GLU A 101 4.55 -2.12 -2.21
C GLU A 101 5.01 -0.73 -2.70
N ALA A 102 4.81 -0.42 -3.99
CA ALA A 102 5.11 0.90 -4.57
C ALA A 102 4.25 2.01 -3.92
N VAL A 103 2.94 1.77 -3.77
CA VAL A 103 2.04 2.70 -3.08
C VAL A 103 2.46 2.90 -1.62
N THR A 104 2.78 1.80 -0.92
CA THR A 104 3.27 1.85 0.46
C THR A 104 4.54 2.69 0.59
N TYR A 105 5.46 2.56 -0.36
CA TYR A 105 6.71 3.32 -0.36
C TYR A 105 6.47 4.81 -0.57
N ALA A 106 5.62 5.18 -1.54
CA ALA A 106 5.24 6.58 -1.77
C ALA A 106 4.57 7.21 -0.53
N VAL A 107 3.67 6.48 0.13
CA VAL A 107 3.03 6.92 1.39
C VAL A 107 4.08 7.10 2.50
N LYS A 108 5.02 6.15 2.65
CA LYS A 108 6.09 6.23 3.66
C LYS A 108 6.95 7.47 3.49
N GLU A 109 7.43 7.71 2.27
CA GLU A 109 8.25 8.89 1.96
C GLU A 109 7.47 10.18 2.21
N TRP A 110 6.23 10.24 1.74
CA TRP A 110 5.36 11.40 1.95
C TRP A 110 5.14 11.66 3.44
N LEU A 111 4.77 10.67 4.25
CA LEU A 111 4.52 10.85 5.68
C LEU A 111 5.78 11.25 6.46
N ASN A 112 6.94 10.71 6.06
CA ASN A 112 8.22 11.07 6.66
C ASN A 112 8.52 12.57 6.42
N VAL A 113 8.33 13.04 5.18
CA VAL A 113 8.57 14.45 4.81
C VAL A 113 7.50 15.38 5.37
N SER A 114 6.22 14.99 5.31
CA SER A 114 5.07 15.85 5.59
C SER A 114 4.74 15.96 7.09
N ALA A 115 5.05 14.92 7.87
CA ALA A 115 4.61 14.87 9.27
C ALA A 115 5.65 14.31 10.25
N GLY A 116 6.85 13.94 9.77
CA GLY A 116 7.82 13.23 10.60
C GLY A 116 7.25 11.93 11.18
N LEU A 117 6.24 11.36 10.53
CA LEU A 117 5.45 10.27 11.05
C LEU A 117 6.24 8.97 10.98
N ARG A 118 6.41 8.28 12.10
CA ARG A 118 7.08 6.97 12.11
C ARG A 118 6.18 5.92 11.47
N TRP A 119 6.76 5.02 10.69
CA TRP A 119 6.02 3.90 10.07
C TRP A 119 5.21 3.08 11.09
N ASN A 120 5.75 2.84 12.28
CA ASN A 120 5.08 2.08 13.33
C ASN A 120 3.81 2.76 13.87
N ALA A 121 3.70 4.08 13.74
CA ALA A 121 2.51 4.83 14.11
C ALA A 121 1.33 4.52 13.17
N LEU A 122 1.56 3.98 11.98
CA LEU A 122 0.48 3.62 11.04
C LEU A 122 -0.13 2.25 11.35
N THR A 123 0.45 1.51 12.29
CA THR A 123 -0.12 0.23 12.75
C THR A 123 -1.12 0.47 13.87
N GLY A 124 -2.10 -0.43 14.02
CA GLY A 124 -3.03 -0.38 15.14
C GLY A 124 -2.46 -0.96 16.45
N LEU A 125 -1.15 -1.21 16.51
CA LEU A 125 -0.52 -1.95 17.61
C LEU A 125 -0.23 -1.08 18.84
N GLN A 126 0.03 0.22 18.66
CA GLN A 126 0.59 1.07 19.72
C GLN A 126 -0.32 2.22 20.16
N ASP A 127 -1.41 2.47 19.43
CA ASP A 127 -2.27 3.64 19.61
C ASP A 127 -3.76 3.29 19.78
N GLY A 128 -4.07 1.99 19.84
CA GLY A 128 -5.43 1.47 19.86
C GLY A 128 -6.13 1.42 18.50
N GLY A 129 -5.38 1.63 17.41
CA GLY A 129 -5.92 1.72 16.05
C GLY A 129 -6.74 2.98 15.86
N LYS A 130 -6.20 4.15 16.23
CA LYS A 130 -6.87 5.43 16.03
C LYS A 130 -6.61 5.94 14.61
N ALA A 131 -7.61 6.61 14.05
CA ALA A 131 -7.44 7.38 12.84
C ALA A 131 -6.43 8.52 13.07
N LYS A 132 -5.71 8.89 12.01
CA LYS A 132 -4.69 9.94 12.04
C LYS A 132 -4.92 10.87 10.87
N LEU A 133 -5.25 12.11 11.17
CA LEU A 133 -5.31 13.17 10.17
C LEU A 133 -3.93 13.82 10.05
N VAL A 134 -3.40 13.84 8.84
CA VAL A 134 -2.11 14.43 8.48
C VAL A 134 -2.33 15.35 7.31
N ASP A 135 -2.28 16.67 7.54
CA ASP A 135 -2.65 17.67 6.55
C ASP A 135 -4.05 17.39 5.96
N ASP A 136 -4.15 17.09 4.66
CA ASP A 136 -5.37 16.73 3.94
C ASP A 136 -5.60 15.21 3.82
N VAL A 137 -4.74 14.38 4.41
CA VAL A 137 -4.81 12.91 4.35
C VAL A 137 -5.29 12.32 5.65
N LEU A 138 -6.43 11.62 5.60
CA LEU A 138 -6.94 10.81 6.70
C LEU A 138 -6.47 9.35 6.58
N ILE A 139 -5.71 8.89 7.57
CA ILE A 139 -5.23 7.51 7.67
C ILE A 139 -6.11 6.74 8.65
N LEU A 140 -6.80 5.73 8.15
CA LEU A 140 -7.65 4.85 8.95
C LEU A 140 -6.90 3.58 9.36
N PRO A 141 -7.22 2.99 10.53
CA PRO A 141 -6.57 1.77 11.01
C PRO A 141 -6.87 0.57 10.11
N ILE A 142 -6.00 -0.44 10.15
CA ILE A 142 -6.19 -1.69 9.39
C ILE A 142 -7.58 -2.31 9.61
N THR A 143 -8.14 -2.21 10.82
CA THR A 143 -9.48 -2.70 11.15
C THR A 143 -10.56 -2.16 10.21
N SER A 144 -10.42 -0.93 9.71
CA SER A 144 -11.41 -0.31 8.83
C SER A 144 -11.53 -1.03 7.49
N PHE A 145 -10.41 -1.54 6.94
CA PHE A 145 -10.36 -2.14 5.60
C PHE A 145 -10.07 -3.65 5.59
N SER A 146 -9.46 -4.18 6.65
CA SER A 146 -9.12 -5.59 6.79
C SER A 146 -9.37 -6.08 8.22
N PRO A 147 -10.63 -6.04 8.70
CA PRO A 147 -10.98 -6.61 10.00
C PRO A 147 -10.95 -8.14 9.97
N GLY A 148 -10.95 -8.75 11.16
CA GLY A 148 -11.07 -10.20 11.32
C GLY A 148 -9.82 -11.01 10.96
N ARG A 149 -8.65 -10.38 10.84
CA ARG A 149 -7.40 -11.11 10.58
C ARG A 149 -6.99 -11.96 11.78
N GLY A 150 -6.31 -13.08 11.50
CA GLY A 150 -5.79 -14.01 12.52
C GLY A 150 -4.74 -13.37 13.45
N LYS A 151 -4.20 -14.13 14.42
CA LYS A 151 -3.31 -13.57 15.46
C LYS A 151 -1.90 -13.16 14.99
N TYR A 152 -1.39 -13.78 13.93
CA TYR A 152 -0.01 -13.55 13.46
C TYR A 152 0.02 -12.49 12.35
N GLY A 153 0.90 -11.48 12.50
CA GLY A 153 1.16 -10.46 11.46
C GLY A 153 -0.04 -9.58 11.11
N ASN A 154 -0.95 -9.33 12.06
CA ASN A 154 -2.25 -8.71 11.78
C ASN A 154 -2.31 -7.19 12.00
N MET A 155 -1.18 -6.56 12.34
CA MET A 155 -1.01 -5.11 12.50
C MET A 155 -2.08 -4.43 13.40
N GLY A 156 -2.66 -5.16 14.35
CA GLY A 156 -3.70 -4.64 15.24
C GLY A 156 -5.14 -4.78 14.72
N SER A 157 -5.37 -5.62 13.71
CA SER A 157 -6.72 -5.95 13.22
C SER A 157 -7.63 -6.42 14.34
N LYS A 158 -8.80 -5.79 14.46
CA LYS A 158 -9.88 -6.17 15.38
C LYS A 158 -10.96 -7.00 14.65
N PRO A 159 -11.94 -7.60 15.36
CA PRO A 159 -13.01 -8.39 14.75
C PRO A 159 -13.86 -7.61 13.75
N ILE A 160 -14.57 -8.31 12.87
CA ILE A 160 -15.52 -7.71 11.89
C ILE A 160 -16.68 -6.96 12.56
N THR A 161 -16.99 -7.28 13.81
CA THR A 161 -18.02 -6.60 14.61
C THR A 161 -17.50 -5.34 15.30
N ASP A 162 -16.21 -5.02 15.15
CA ASP A 162 -15.64 -3.81 15.74
C ASP A 162 -16.30 -2.55 15.15
N PRO A 163 -16.66 -1.55 15.96
CA PRO A 163 -17.28 -0.32 15.47
C PRO A 163 -16.43 0.45 14.46
N THR A 164 -15.13 0.20 14.34
CA THR A 164 -14.26 0.87 13.35
C THR A 164 -14.13 0.09 12.04
N ALA A 165 -14.74 -1.11 11.94
CA ALA A 165 -14.78 -1.89 10.71
C ALA A 165 -15.74 -1.25 9.69
N LEU A 166 -15.23 -0.94 8.49
CA LEU A 166 -15.98 -0.25 7.43
C LEU A 166 -16.30 -1.16 6.25
N VAL A 167 -15.32 -1.98 5.86
CA VAL A 167 -15.45 -2.96 4.78
C VAL A 167 -14.87 -4.31 5.20
N HIS A 168 -15.28 -5.36 4.48
CA HIS A 168 -14.73 -6.69 4.64
C HIS A 168 -14.40 -7.27 3.27
N HIS A 169 -13.10 -7.45 3.05
CA HIS A 169 -12.56 -8.07 1.85
C HIS A 169 -12.65 -9.59 1.95
N ARG A 170 -13.33 -10.26 1.00
CA ARG A 170 -13.48 -11.72 1.06
C ARG A 170 -12.24 -12.48 0.59
N GLY A 171 -11.34 -11.82 -0.15
CA GLY A 171 -10.12 -12.42 -0.66
C GLY A 171 -10.40 -13.51 -1.69
N GLN A 172 -11.46 -13.33 -2.48
CA GLN A 172 -11.90 -14.30 -3.47
C GLN A 172 -11.03 -14.20 -4.72
N GLY A 173 -10.30 -15.28 -4.99
CA GLY A 173 -9.43 -15.40 -6.15
C GLY A 173 -7.95 -15.31 -5.79
N SER A 174 -7.14 -16.10 -6.48
CA SER A 174 -5.68 -15.97 -6.49
C SER A 174 -5.23 -15.80 -7.91
N TRP A 175 -4.60 -14.68 -8.20
CA TRP A 175 -3.89 -14.47 -9.46
C TRP A 175 -2.50 -15.14 -9.43
N LYS A 176 -2.03 -15.58 -8.25
CA LYS A 176 -0.78 -16.32 -8.09
C LYS A 176 -0.99 -17.78 -8.47
N LYS A 177 -0.24 -18.26 -9.46
CA LYS A 177 -0.05 -19.70 -9.70
C LYS A 177 0.85 -20.26 -8.59
N PHE A 178 0.58 -21.48 -8.14
CA PHE A 178 1.42 -22.15 -7.15
C PHE A 178 2.87 -22.21 -7.65
N ASN A 179 3.80 -21.66 -6.86
CA ASN A 179 5.22 -21.72 -7.14
C ASN A 179 5.95 -22.17 -5.86
N PRO A 180 6.63 -23.33 -5.88
CA PRO A 180 7.26 -23.90 -4.69
C PRO A 180 8.36 -23.01 -4.11
N VAL A 181 9.10 -22.27 -4.95
CA VAL A 181 10.14 -21.32 -4.50
C VAL A 181 9.50 -20.12 -3.79
N ALA A 182 8.39 -19.61 -4.32
CA ALA A 182 7.66 -18.50 -3.70
C ALA A 182 7.06 -18.90 -2.34
N GLU A 183 6.54 -20.13 -2.22
CA GLU A 183 5.99 -20.66 -0.97
C GLU A 183 7.08 -20.94 0.07
N VAL A 184 8.23 -21.50 -0.33
CA VAL A 184 9.41 -21.65 0.55
C VAL A 184 9.91 -20.28 1.00
N GLY A 185 10.01 -19.31 0.10
CA GLY A 185 10.38 -17.94 0.44
C GLY A 185 9.39 -17.30 1.43
N LYS A 186 8.09 -17.58 1.28
CA LYS A 186 7.05 -17.12 2.23
C LYS A 186 7.26 -17.73 3.61
N ILE A 187 7.55 -19.02 3.71
CA ILE A 187 7.88 -19.68 4.99
C ILE A 187 9.16 -19.09 5.58
N CYS A 188 10.21 -18.94 4.76
CA CYS A 188 11.49 -18.35 5.16
C CYS A 188 11.30 -16.96 5.81
N ARG A 189 10.51 -16.09 5.18
CA ARG A 189 10.20 -14.75 5.69
C ARG A 189 9.31 -14.79 6.94
N THR A 190 8.26 -15.59 6.93
CA THR A 190 7.22 -15.54 7.96
C THR A 190 7.64 -16.25 9.25
N VAL A 191 8.36 -17.37 9.13
CA VAL A 191 8.74 -18.22 10.26
C VAL A 191 10.13 -17.89 10.76
N PHE A 192 11.08 -17.62 9.86
CA PHE A 192 12.49 -17.46 10.20
C PHE A 192 12.99 -16.02 10.09
N GLY A 193 12.21 -15.10 9.51
CA GLY A 193 12.62 -13.70 9.32
C GLY A 193 13.76 -13.53 8.29
N LEU A 194 13.97 -14.51 7.41
CA LEU A 194 15.04 -14.53 6.41
C LEU A 194 14.47 -14.42 4.99
N CYS A 195 15.32 -14.41 3.96
CA CYS A 195 14.92 -14.42 2.54
C CYS A 195 14.04 -13.22 2.11
N GLU A 196 14.29 -12.03 2.67
CA GLU A 196 13.54 -10.82 2.32
C GLU A 196 13.70 -10.46 0.84
N GLY A 197 14.93 -10.57 0.31
CA GLY A 197 15.24 -10.29 -1.10
C GLY A 197 14.78 -11.35 -2.11
N TRP A 198 14.14 -12.44 -1.68
CA TRP A 198 13.63 -13.45 -2.62
C TRP A 198 12.34 -12.95 -3.27
N SER A 199 12.31 -13.00 -4.61
CA SER A 199 11.14 -12.59 -5.38
C SER A 199 9.85 -13.26 -4.85
N LYS A 200 8.80 -12.45 -4.70
CA LYS A 200 7.47 -12.90 -4.28
C LYS A 200 6.67 -13.44 -5.46
N MET A 201 7.24 -13.35 -6.68
CA MET A 201 6.69 -13.75 -7.96
C MET A 201 7.80 -14.11 -8.97
N GLN A 202 7.88 -15.36 -9.42
CA GLN A 202 8.62 -15.63 -10.65
C GLN A 202 7.66 -15.57 -11.84
N SER A 203 8.05 -14.83 -12.87
CA SER A 203 7.40 -14.84 -14.17
C SER A 203 7.35 -16.28 -14.67
N SER A 204 6.16 -16.80 -14.94
CA SER A 204 6.04 -18.00 -15.76
C SER A 204 6.64 -17.66 -17.12
N THR A 205 7.79 -18.26 -17.44
CA THR A 205 8.25 -18.43 -18.82
C THR A 205 7.14 -19.01 -19.68
#